data_AF-A0A9D2EB08-F1
#
_entry.id   AF-A0A9D2EB08-F1
#
_cell.length_a   1.000
_cell.length_b   1.000
_cell.length_c   1.000
_cell.angle_alpha   90.00
_cell.angle_beta   90.00
_cell.angle_gamma   90.00
#
_symmetry.space_group_name_H-M   'P 1'
#
loop_
_entity.id
_entity.type
_entity.pdbx_description
1 polymer ?
#
loop_
_entity_poly.entity_id
_entity_poly.type
_entity_poly.pdbx_seq_one_letter_code
_entity_poly.pdbx_strand_id
1 'polypeptide(L)' 'QREKEIITCVVKGMTNKAIADKLYLSVHTIITHRRNIARKLQIHSPAGLTIYAIVNKLVALEDIKEQL' A
#
# COMPACT_ATOMS: atom_id res chain seq x y z
N GLN A 1 6.26 -10.32 -3.81
CA GLN A 1 5.14 -10.62 -2.90
C GLN A 1 4.88 -9.48 -1.91
N ARG A 2 5.85 -9.16 -1.02
CA ARG A 2 5.66 -8.18 0.06
C ARG A 2 5.26 -6.76 -0.35
N GLU A 3 5.80 -6.26 -1.46
CA GLU A 3 5.47 -4.92 -1.95
C GLU A 3 3.99 -4.78 -2.36
N LYS A 4 3.39 -5.83 -2.93
CA LYS A 4 1.96 -5.83 -3.31
C LYS A 4 1.06 -5.76 -2.08
N GLU A 5 1.34 -6.57 -1.06
CA GLU A 5 0.59 -6.57 0.22
C GLU A 5 0.62 -5.18 0.88
N ILE A 6 1.79 -4.53 0.87
CA ILE A 6 1.97 -3.19 1.42
C ILE A 6 1.18 -2.16 0.60
N ILE A 7 1.21 -2.24 -0.74
CA ILE A 7 0.41 -1.35 -1.61
C ILE A 7 -1.08 -1.49 -1.29
N THR A 8 -1.62 -2.72 -1.21
CA THR A 8 -3.02 -2.98 -0.85
C THR A 8 -3.37 -2.35 0.48
N CYS A 9 -2.53 -2.51 1.51
CA CYS A 9 -2.81 -1.93 2.82
C CYS A 9 -2.74 -0.39 2.82
N VAL A 10 -1.81 0.21 2.07
CA VAL A 10 -1.71 1.67 1.93
C VAL A 10 -2.95 2.23 1.22
N VAL A 11 -3.45 1.55 0.18
CA VAL A 11 -4.67 1.95 -0.54
C VAL A 11 -5.90 1.84 0.36
N LYS A 12 -5.94 0.85 1.27
CA LYS A 12 -6.95 0.72 2.33
C LYS A 12 -6.81 1.72 3.48
N GLY A 13 -6.01 2.78 3.30
CA GLY A 13 -5.81 3.84 4.29
C GLY A 13 -5.06 3.43 5.58
N MET A 14 -4.41 2.26 5.60
CA MET A 14 -3.73 1.79 6.82
C MET A 14 -2.47 2.63 7.11
N THR A 15 -2.24 2.93 8.39
CA THR A 15 -1.02 3.61 8.85
C THR A 15 0.20 2.67 8.83
N ASN A 16 1.42 3.21 8.77
CA ASN A 16 2.64 2.39 8.78
C ASN A 16 2.70 1.43 9.99
N LYS A 17 2.16 1.85 11.14
CA LYS A 17 2.07 1.01 12.34
C LYS A 17 1.07 -0.13 12.15
N ALA A 18 -0.14 0.17 11.67
CA ALA A 18 -1.15 -0.86 11.43
C ALA A 18 -0.70 -1.88 10.36
N ILE A 19 0.03 -1.44 9.33
CA ILE A 19 0.61 -2.34 8.31
C ILE A 19 1.70 -3.23 8.93
N ALA A 20 2.57 -2.64 9.76
CA ALA A 20 3.61 -3.36 10.47
C ALA A 20 3.03 -4.46 11.36
N ASP A 21 2.01 -4.13 12.15
CA ASP A 21 1.31 -5.07 13.02
C ASP A 21 0.63 -6.18 12.20
N LYS A 22 -0.07 -5.84 11.11
CA LYS A 22 -0.77 -6.79 10.25
C LYS A 22 0.17 -7.76 9.52
N LEU A 23 1.35 -7.28 9.13
CA LEU A 23 2.32 -8.08 8.38
C LEU A 23 3.38 -8.73 9.29
N TYR A 24 3.32 -8.54 10.61
CA TYR A 24 4.33 -8.99 11.57
C TYR A 24 5.74 -8.50 11.21
N LEU A 25 5.85 -7.21 10.87
CA LEU A 25 7.10 -6.54 10.52
C LEU A 25 7.35 -5.33 11.41
N SER A 26 8.59 -4.85 11.44
CA SER A 26 8.88 -3.57 12.07
C SER A 26 8.33 -2.40 11.24
N VAL A 27 7.96 -1.30 11.90
CA VAL A 27 7.59 -0.05 11.23
C VAL A 27 8.70 0.46 10.32
N HIS A 28 9.96 0.31 10.73
CA HIS A 28 11.12 0.67 9.92
C HIS A 28 11.17 -0.11 8.60
N THR A 29 10.92 -1.42 8.65
CA THR A 29 10.83 -2.28 7.47
C THR A 29 9.73 -1.80 6.52
N ILE A 30 8.55 -1.43 7.03
CA ILE A 30 7.45 -0.86 6.22
C ILE A 30 7.86 0.45 5.55
N ILE A 31 8.51 1.37 6.29
CA ILE A 31 8.99 2.65 5.72
C ILE A 31 9.97 2.40 4.56
N THR A 32 10.91 1.47 4.73
CA THR A 32 11.88 1.11 3.71
C THR A 32 11.21 0.50 2.47
N HIS A 33 10.24 -0.41 2.67
CA HIS A 33 9.46 -0.94 1.55
C HIS A 33 8.67 0.15 0.82
N ARG A 34 8.00 1.06 1.53
CA ARG A 34 7.25 2.16 0.92
C ARG A 34 8.15 3.08 0.08
N ARG A 35 9.36 3.40 0.56
CA ARG A 35 10.35 4.16 -0.22
C ARG A 35 10.78 3.42 -1.49
N ASN A 36 11.04 2.11 -1.38
CA ASN A 36 11.41 1.29 -2.53
C ASN A 36 10.28 1.19 -3.56
N ILE A 37 9.03 1.03 -3.11
CA ILE A 37 7.83 1.02 -3.97
C ILE A 37 7.69 2.34 -4.70
N ALA A 38 7.74 3.46 -3.98
CA ALA A 38 7.61 4.80 -4.59
C ALA A 38 8.69 5.03 -5.66
N ARG A 39 9.94 4.65 -5.37
CA ARG A 39 11.06 4.76 -6.33
C ARG A 39 10.89 3.83 -7.54
N LYS A 40 10.46 2.58 -7.33
CA LYS A 40 10.26 1.61 -8.42
C LYS A 40 9.12 2.01 -9.36
N LEU A 41 8.03 2.54 -8.79
CA LEU A 41 6.84 2.91 -9.55
C LEU A 41 6.87 4.36 -10.05
N GLN A 42 7.81 5.18 -9.55
CA GLN A 42 7.85 6.64 -9.78
C GLN A 42 6.54 7.33 -9.36
N ILE A 43 5.90 6.80 -8.31
CA ILE A 43 4.64 7.31 -7.77
C ILE A 43 4.90 7.82 -6.36
N HIS A 44 4.69 9.11 -6.18
CA HIS A 44 4.90 9.80 -4.90
C HIS A 44 3.61 10.24 -4.22
N SER A 45 2.45 10.07 -4.87
CA SER A 45 1.14 10.43 -4.32
C SER A 45 0.31 9.20 -3.93
N PRO A 46 -0.42 9.23 -2.79
CA PRO A 46 -1.35 8.17 -2.42
C PRO A 46 -2.43 7.92 -3.47
N ALA A 47 -2.93 9.00 -4.12
CA ALA A 47 -3.90 8.90 -5.20
C ALA A 47 -3.33 8.16 -6.42
N GLY A 48 -2.11 8.49 -6.85
CA GLY A 48 -1.44 7.79 -7.95
C GLY A 48 -1.22 6.31 -7.62
N LEU A 49 -0.89 6.00 -6.36
CA LEU A 49 -0.71 4.62 -5.92
C LEU A 49 -2.02 3.83 -5.92
N THR A 50 -3.12 4.49 -5.58
CA THR A 50 -4.48 3.92 -5.62
C THR A 50 -4.91 3.60 -7.05
N ILE A 51 -4.72 4.55 -7.98
CA ILE A 51 -4.99 4.33 -9.40
C ILE A 51 -4.16 3.16 -9.93
N TYR A 52 -2.86 3.14 -9.62
CA TYR A 52 -1.98 2.05 -10.00
C TYR A 52 -2.47 0.70 -9.47
N ALA A 53 -2.88 0.63 -8.20
CA ALA A 53 -3.35 -0.61 -7.58
C ALA A 53 -4.63 -1.15 -8.24
N ILE A 54 -5.56 -0.26 -8.62
CA ILE A 54 -6.79 -0.63 -9.33
C ILE A 54 -6.47 -1.13 -10.74
N VAL A 55 -5.68 -0.37 -11.50
CA VAL A 55 -5.31 -0.70 -12.90
C VAL A 55 -4.57 -2.04 -12.97
N ASN A 56 -3.72 -2.34 -11.99
CA ASN A 56 -2.95 -3.58 -11.91
C ASN A 56 -3.71 -4.73 -11.21
N LYS A 57 -5.01 -4.55 -10.91
CA LYS A 57 -5.86 -5.55 -10.23
C LYS A 57 -5.28 -6.04 -8.89
N LEU A 58 -4.57 -5.16 -8.17
CA LEU A 58 -4.06 -5.42 -6.82
C LEU A 58 -5.11 -5.15 -5.74
N VAL A 59 -6.10 -4.31 -6.06
CA VAL A 59 -7.21 -3.90 -5.20
C VAL A 59 -8.43 -3.72 -6.10
N ALA A 60 -9.59 -4.22 -5.66
CA ALA A 60 -10.85 -4.01 -6.36
C ALA A 60 -11.58 -2.76 -5.82
N LEU A 61 -12.55 -2.19 -6.54
CA LEU A 61 -13.26 -0.99 -6.04
C LEU A 61 -14.12 -1.32 -4.81
N GLU A 62 -14.59 -2.56 -4.73
CA GLU A 62 -15.36 -3.09 -3.61
C GLU A 62 -14.54 -3.08 -2.31
N ASP A 63 -13.23 -3.36 -2.39
CA ASP A 63 -12.30 -3.35 -1.26
C ASP A 63 -12.13 -1.96 -0.60
N ILE A 64 -12.41 -0.89 -1.36
CA ILE A 64 -12.24 0.50 -0.92
C ILE A 64 -13.57 1.07 -0.40
N LYS A 65 -14.70 0.56 -0.92
CA LYS A 65 -16.04 1.08 -0.66
C LYS A 65 -16.52 0.83 0.78
N GLU A 66 -15.98 -0.16 1.47
CA GLU A 66 -16.32 -0.46 2.88
C GLU A 66 -15.71 0.53 3.90
N GLN A 67 -14.88 1.48 3.46
CA GLN A 67 -14.13 2.38 4.34
C GLN A 67 -14.48 3.88 4.17
N LEU A 68 -15.41 4.21 3.26
CA LEU A 68 -15.98 5.54 3.05
C LEU A 68 -17.39 5.59 3.65
#